data_AF-A0A2U1MTC4-F1
#
_entry.id   AF-A0A2U1MTC4-F1
#
_cell.length_a   1.000
_cell.length_b   1.000
_cell.length_c   1.000
_cell.angle_alpha   90.00
_cell.angle_beta   90.00
_cell.angle_gamma   90.00
#
_symmetry.space_group_name_H-M   'P 1'
#
loop_
_entity.id
_entity.type
_entity.pdbx_description
1 polymer ?
#
loop_
_entity_poly.entity_id
_entity_poly.type
_entity_poly.pdbx_seq_one_letter_code
_entity_poly.pdbx_strand_id
1 'polypeptide(L)'
;MSWHVIYEIGSGDRISMWYDKWNQHGPLCDIISKRARYEARLDDNLKVSEMIVNRKWVWPDGWEDRFPVLKDLGIPDLTNKEDKVMWLTNNSQTVMFLLNKPGLT
;
A
#
# COMPACT_ATOMS: atom_id res chain seq x y z
N MET A 1 0.47 3.11 -24.62
CA MET A 1 0.80 2.15 -23.54
C MET A 1 0.84 2.95 -22.25
N SER A 2 -0.01 2.65 -21.27
CA SER A 2 0.12 3.24 -19.94
C SER A 2 0.85 2.24 -19.06
N TRP A 3 1.78 2.73 -18.25
CA TRP A 3 2.54 1.97 -17.29
C TRP A 3 2.17 2.48 -15.90
N HIS A 4 1.86 1.57 -14.99
CA HIS A 4 1.53 1.92 -13.62
C HIS A 4 2.51 1.25 -12.67
N VAL A 5 2.97 1.97 -11.65
CA VAL A 5 3.77 1.39 -10.57
C VAL A 5 2.82 0.76 -9.55
N ILE A 6 3.10 -0.48 -9.17
CA ILE A 6 2.40 -1.20 -8.10
C ILE A 6 3.41 -1.77 -7.12
N TYR A 7 2.96 -2.03 -5.90
CA TYR A 7 3.79 -2.54 -4.81
C TYR A 7 3.29 -3.89 -4.32
N GLU A 8 4.20 -4.85 -4.22
CA GLU A 8 3.96 -6.15 -3.58
C GLU A 8 4.39 -6.03 -2.12
N ILE A 9 3.46 -6.34 -1.20
CA ILE A 9 3.73 -6.28 0.23
C ILE A 9 4.60 -7.49 0.63
N GLY A 10 5.77 -7.18 1.20
CA GLY A 10 6.62 -8.11 1.94
C GLY A 10 6.46 -7.84 3.43
N SER A 11 7.33 -6.99 3.99
CA SER A 11 7.26 -6.56 5.39
C SER A 11 6.28 -5.41 5.62
N GLY A 12 5.97 -4.64 4.57
CA GLY A 12 5.10 -3.48 4.62
C GLY A 12 5.75 -2.20 5.16
N ASP A 13 7.04 -2.23 5.50
CA ASP A 13 7.75 -1.11 6.15
C ASP A 13 8.19 -0.01 5.17
N ARG A 14 8.19 -0.29 3.86
CA ARG A 14 8.58 0.68 2.84
C ARG A 14 7.38 1.25 2.10
N ILE A 15 6.30 0.50 2.04
CA ILE A 15 5.06 0.86 1.33
C ILE A 15 4.27 1.87 2.15
N SER A 16 3.99 3.02 1.54
CA SER A 16 3.07 4.02 2.08
C SER A 16 1.66 3.46 2.18
N MET A 17 1.04 3.65 3.34
CA MET A 17 -0.37 3.32 3.55
C MET A 17 -1.29 4.07 2.59
N TRP A 18 -0.92 5.31 2.23
CA TRP A 18 -1.80 6.25 1.54
C TRP A 18 -1.52 6.39 0.05
N TYR A 19 -0.24 6.45 -0.33
CA TYR A 19 0.16 6.93 -1.65
C TYR A 19 0.57 5.82 -2.62
N ASP A 20 0.96 4.65 -2.10
CA ASP A 20 1.40 3.54 -2.94
C ASP A 20 0.21 2.66 -3.35
N LYS A 21 0.28 2.13 -4.58
CA LYS A 21 -0.72 1.17 -5.08
C LYS A 21 -0.33 -0.25 -4.67
N TRP A 22 -0.76 -0.66 -3.48
CA TRP A 22 -0.53 -1.99 -2.90
C TRP A 22 -1.81 -2.83 -2.73
N ASN A 23 -2.97 -2.26 -3.06
CA ASN A 23 -4.27 -2.93 -3.00
C ASN A 23 -5.06 -2.72 -4.31
N GLN A 24 -6.16 -3.46 -4.44
CA GLN A 24 -7.01 -3.46 -5.65
C GLN A 24 -7.74 -2.14 -5.91
N HIS A 25 -7.94 -1.30 -4.88
CA HIS A 25 -8.66 -0.03 -4.98
C HIS A 25 -7.76 1.15 -5.36
N GLY A 26 -6.44 0.93 -5.51
CA GLY A 26 -5.48 1.98 -5.80
C GLY A 26 -4.91 2.65 -4.55
N PRO A 27 -4.22 3.80 -4.70
CA PRO A 27 -3.76 4.60 -3.58
C PRO A 27 -4.95 5.03 -2.70
N LEU A 28 -4.87 4.79 -1.40
CA LEU A 28 -5.95 5.15 -0.48
C LEU A 28 -6.13 6.67 -0.37
N CYS A 29 -5.14 7.49 -0.72
CA CYS A 29 -5.27 8.95 -0.74
C CYS A 29 -6.33 9.47 -1.71
N ASP A 30 -6.67 8.68 -2.74
CA ASP A 30 -7.72 9.02 -3.72
C ASP A 30 -9.13 8.89 -3.11
N ILE A 31 -9.25 8.15 -2.00
CA ILE A 31 -10.50 7.87 -1.30
C ILE A 31 -10.54 8.60 0.06
N ILE A 32 -9.42 8.59 0.78
CA ILE A 32 -9.26 9.13 2.12
C ILE A 32 -8.41 10.40 2.04
N SER A 33 -9.09 11.54 2.04
CA SER A 33 -8.43 12.85 1.93
C SER A 33 -7.39 13.10 3.03
N LYS A 34 -6.39 13.93 2.71
CA LYS A 34 -5.40 14.40 3.70
C LYS A 34 -6.04 15.05 4.93
N ARG A 35 -7.16 15.77 4.74
CA ARG A 35 -7.93 16.37 5.84
C ARG A 35 -8.48 15.31 6.80
N ALA A 36 -9.09 14.25 6.29
CA ALA A 36 -9.64 13.19 7.13
C ALA A 36 -8.55 12.46 7.93
N ARG A 37 -7.39 12.20 7.32
CA ARG A 37 -6.21 11.62 7.99
C ARG A 37 -5.68 12.53 9.09
N TYR A 38 -5.57 13.83 8.82
CA TYR A 38 -5.16 14.83 9.81
C TYR A 38 -6.13 14.93 11.00
N GLU A 39 -7.44 14.96 10.74
CA GLU A 39 -8.48 14.98 11.78
C GLU A 39 -8.40 13.74 12.69
N ALA A 40 -8.03 12.59 12.13
CA ALA A 40 -7.81 11.35 12.87
C ALA A 40 -6.40 11.20 13.48
N ARG A 41 -5.54 12.23 13.36
CA ARG A 41 -4.15 12.24 13.85
C ARG A 41 -3.27 11.13 13.26
N LEU A 42 -3.56 10.71 12.04
CA LEU A 42 -2.71 9.76 11.31
C LEU A 42 -1.60 10.50 10.56
N ASP A 43 -0.39 9.95 10.63
CA ASP A 43 0.77 10.49 9.90
C ASP A 43 0.61 10.31 8.38
N ASP A 44 1.15 11.25 7.62
CA ASP A 44 1.19 11.23 6.16
C ASP A 44 2.18 10.17 5.64
N ASN A 45 3.20 9.84 6.43
CA ASN A 45 4.29 8.90 6.08
C ASN A 45 4.04 7.46 6.54
N LEU A 46 2.88 7.22 7.13
CA LEU A 46 2.50 5.96 7.76
C LEU A 46 2.62 4.79 6.78
N LYS A 47 3.19 3.68 7.26
CA LYS A 47 3.47 2.47 6.50
C LYS A 47 2.36 1.43 6.66
N VAL A 48 2.25 0.53 5.69
CA VAL A 48 1.24 -0.55 5.76
C VAL A 48 1.42 -1.39 7.02
N SER A 49 2.66 -1.69 7.39
CA SER A 49 2.97 -2.47 8.59
C SER A 49 2.53 -1.78 9.89
N GLU A 50 2.54 -0.45 9.94
CA GLU A 50 2.15 0.32 11.13
C GLU A 50 0.64 0.32 11.38
N MET A 51 -0.18 0.04 10.36
CA MET A 51 -1.64 -0.10 10.51
C MET A 51 -2.10 -1.52 10.80
N ILE A 52 -1.18 -2.49 10.95
CA ILE A 52 -1.53 -3.90 11.16
C ILE A 52 -1.00 -4.37 12.51
N VAL A 53 -1.91 -4.70 13.42
CA VAL A 53 -1.59 -5.26 14.74
C VAL A 53 -2.34 -6.57 14.92
N ASN A 54 -1.64 -7.64 15.30
CA ASN A 54 -2.23 -8.97 15.50
C ASN A 54 -3.07 -9.44 14.29
N ARG A 55 -2.57 -9.22 13.07
CA ARG A 55 -3.23 -9.53 11.80
C ARG A 55 -4.61 -8.86 11.67
N LYS A 56 -4.74 -7.62 12.12
CA LYS A 56 -5.94 -6.80 11.97
C LYS A 56 -5.55 -5.37 11.67
N TRP A 57 -6.38 -4.70 10.88
CA TRP A 57 -6.26 -3.26 10.72
C TRP A 57 -6.56 -2.54 12.04
N VAL A 58 -5.79 -1.51 12.34
CA VAL A 58 -6.03 -0.59 13.47
C VAL A 58 -6.60 0.74 12.97
N TRP A 59 -7.70 0.66 12.24
CA TRP A 59 -8.41 1.85 11.78
C TRP A 59 -8.95 2.68 12.96
N PRO A 60 -9.01 4.02 12.84
CA PRO A 60 -9.73 4.83 13.81
C PRO A 60 -11.23 4.47 13.85
N ASP A 61 -11.85 4.67 15.01
CA ASP A 61 -13.26 4.33 15.22
C ASP A 61 -14.18 4.96 14.16
N GLY A 62 -15.12 4.17 13.64
CA GLY A 62 -16.10 4.57 12.63
C GLY A 62 -15.54 4.75 11.21
N TRP A 63 -14.24 4.54 10.98
CA TRP A 63 -13.66 4.66 9.64
C TRP A 63 -14.19 3.66 8.65
N GLU A 64 -14.43 2.42 9.07
CA GLU A 64 -15.00 1.40 8.20
C GLU A 64 -16.43 1.74 7.74
N ASP A 65 -17.17 2.54 8.50
CA ASP A 65 -18.50 3.04 8.10
C ASP A 65 -18.38 4.28 7.21
N ARG A 66 -17.43 5.18 7.52
CA ARG A 66 -17.16 6.39 6.72
C ARG A 66 -16.54 6.08 5.36
N PHE A 67 -15.70 5.05 5.30
CA PHE A 67 -14.95 4.62 4.12
C PHE A 67 -15.16 3.11 3.91
N PRO A 68 -16.29 2.70 3.29
CA PRO A 68 -16.63 1.28 3.16
C PRO A 68 -15.57 0.42 2.46
N VAL A 69 -14.74 1.02 1.60
CA VAL A 69 -13.59 0.34 0.95
C VAL A 69 -12.66 -0.35 1.95
N LEU A 70 -12.58 0.15 3.20
CA LEU A 70 -11.73 -0.41 4.24
C LEU A 70 -12.22 -1.79 4.70
N LYS A 71 -13.52 -2.09 4.58
CA LYS A 71 -14.10 -3.41 4.90
C LYS A 71 -13.70 -4.47 3.87
N ASP A 72 -13.50 -4.05 2.62
CA ASP A 72 -13.09 -4.92 1.51
C ASP A 72 -11.55 -5.04 1.38
N LEU A 73 -10.82 -4.31 2.23
CA LEU A 73 -9.37 -4.30 2.23
C LEU A 73 -8.84 -5.55 2.95
N GLY A 74 -8.52 -6.58 2.17
CA GLY A 74 -7.89 -7.79 2.68
C GLY A 74 -6.65 -7.47 3.51
N ILE A 75 -6.48 -8.16 4.64
CA ILE A 75 -5.34 -7.97 5.55
C ILE A 75 -4.12 -8.65 4.91
N PRO A 76 -3.06 -7.92 4.56
CA PRO A 76 -1.82 -8.50 4.03
C PRO A 76 -1.17 -9.46 5.04
N ASP A 77 -0.65 -10.58 4.55
CA ASP A 77 0.21 -11.45 5.37
C ASP A 77 1.63 -10.89 5.36
N LEU A 78 1.96 -10.07 6.37
CA LEU A 78 3.28 -9.47 6.50
C LEU A 78 4.33 -10.56 6.76
N THR A 79 5.39 -10.54 5.97
CA THR A 79 6.51 -11.49 6.06
C THR A 79 7.83 -10.77 6.31
N ASN A 80 8.89 -11.51 6.64
CA ASN A 80 10.24 -10.94 6.77
C ASN A 80 10.92 -10.63 5.42
N LYS A 81 10.18 -10.67 4.30
CA LYS A 81 10.71 -10.38 2.96
C LYS A 81 10.63 -8.88 2.69
N GLU A 82 11.50 -8.38 1.82
CA GLU A 82 11.43 -6.99 1.38
C GLU A 82 10.19 -6.72 0.52
N ASP A 83 9.64 -5.51 0.66
CA ASP A 83 8.62 -4.98 -0.25
C ASP A 83 9.20 -4.85 -1.67
N LYS A 84 8.38 -5.11 -2.70
CA LYS A 84 8.81 -5.02 -4.10
C LYS A 84 8.05 -3.96 -4.87
N VAL A 85 8.74 -3.33 -5.81
CA VAL A 85 8.16 -2.40 -6.78
C VAL A 85 8.06 -3.09 -8.13
N MET A 86 6.88 -3.01 -8.75
CA MET A 86 6.60 -3.68 -10.02
C MET A 86 5.93 -2.72 -11.00
N TRP A 87 6.13 -2.96 -12.29
CA TRP A 87 5.41 -2.27 -13.35
C TRP A 87 4.23 -3.11 -13.81
N LEU A 88 3.06 -2.50 -13.83
CA LEU A 88 1.84 -3.04 -14.40
C LEU A 88 1.61 -2.43 -15.78
N THR A 89 1.54 -3.27 -16.79
CA THR A 89 1.17 -2.89 -18.15
C THR A 89 -0.33 -3.03 -18.37
N ASN A 90 -0.88 -2.29 -19.34
CA ASN A 90 -2.31 -2.36 -19.68
C ASN A 90 -2.81 -3.76 -20.11
N ASN A 91 -1.93 -4.67 -20.51
CA ASN A 91 -2.28 -6.08 -20.75
C ASN A 91 -2.34 -6.92 -19.45
N SER A 92 -2.33 -6.26 -18.28
CA SER A 92 -2.30 -6.86 -16.93
C SER A 92 -1.10 -7.76 -16.65
N GLN A 93 -0.05 -7.70 -17.47
CA GLN A 93 1.21 -8.35 -17.15
C GLN A 93 1.95 -7.52 -16.10
N THR A 94 2.47 -8.20 -15.09
CA THR A 94 3.29 -7.57 -14.05
C THR A 94 4.75 -7.91 -14.32
N VAL A 95 5.58 -6.88 -14.47
CA VAL A 95 7.03 -7.03 -14.65
C VAL A 95 7.71 -6.60 -13.35
N MET A 96 8.32 -7.55 -12.64
CA MET A 96 9.13 -7.25 -11.45
C MET A 96 10.40 -6.48 -11.86
N PHE A 97 10.65 -5.34 -11.23
CA PHE A 97 11.95 -4.68 -11.32
C PHE A 97 12.78 -5.12 -10.11
N LEU A 98 13.63 -6.12 -10.29
CA LEU A 98 14.78 -6.25 -9.41
C LEU A 98 15.75 -5.15 -9.84
N LEU A 99 16.13 -4.26 -8.92
CA LEU A 99 17.34 -3.43 -9.07
C LEU A 99 18.57 -4.37 -9.07
N ASN A 100 18.72 -5.20 -10.10
CA ASN A 100 20.02 -5.70 -10.46
C ASN A 100 20.78 -4.48 -10.95
N LYS A 101 21.74 -3.97 -10.15
CA LYS A 101 22.81 -3.16 -10.69
C LYS A 101 23.50 -4.02 -11.76
N PRO A 102 23.38 -3.71 -13.07
CA PRO A 102 24.18 -4.38 -14.07
C PRO A 102 25.57 -3.74 -13.99
N GLY A 103 26.56 -4.49 -13.48
CA GLY A 103 27.97 -4.18 -13.64
C GLY A 103 28.52 -3.14 -12.66
N LEU A 104 29.20 -3.64 -11.63
CA LEU A 104 30.52 -3.10 -11.32
C LEU A 104 31.51 -4.17 -11.78
N THR A 105 32.22 -3.82 -12.85
CA THR A 105 33.44 -4.46 -13.37
C THR A 105 34.51 -4.58 -12.31
#